data_AF-Q5C2C4-F1
#
_entry.id   AF-Q5C2C4-F1
#
_cell.length_a   1.000
_cell.length_b   1.000
_cell.length_c   1.000
_cell.angle_alpha   90.00
_cell.angle_beta   90.00
_cell.angle_gamma   90.00
#
_symmetry.space_group_name_H-M   'P 1'
#
loop_
_entity.id
_entity.type
_entity.pdbx_description
1 polymer ?
#
loop_
_entity_poly.entity_id
_entity_poly.type
_entity_poly.pdbx_seq_one_letter_code
_entity_poly.pdbx_strand_id
1 'polypeptide(L)'
;EFGHSRLTDRSDHYLALSGNTDGTGIPSRAGSRPEMHNAENFTPLRESIARTARALVDDTQSLVSGTGEDQARLASTAHTAVERITQLADVVKQGAAVIGPGQPDTQVELLTSCRDISNALRNVFLSSSKAHGRPSLDPVYDEVRSNAQLVISNIGQLLQTLRSIEEDERRGIRS
;
A
#
# COMPACT_ATOMS: atom_id res chain seq x y z
N GLU A 1 -25.01 -35.63 52.19
CA GLU A 1 -24.34 -34.31 52.29
C GLU A 1 -25.21 -33.30 51.56
N PHE A 2 -25.99 -32.41 52.22
CA PHE A 2 -25.54 -31.18 52.92
C PHE A 2 -24.43 -30.48 52.12
N GLY A 3 -24.49 -29.23 51.67
CA GLY A 3 -25.37 -28.06 51.83
C GLY A 3 -24.73 -26.95 50.97
N HIS A 4 -25.50 -26.07 50.35
CA HIS A 4 -25.69 -24.69 50.80
C HIS A 4 -24.42 -23.83 50.94
N SER A 5 -24.48 -22.68 50.25
CA SER A 5 -23.98 -21.38 50.74
C SER A 5 -22.43 -21.24 50.78
N ARG A 6 -21.80 -20.08 50.68
CA ARG A 6 -22.09 -18.65 50.76
C ARG A 6 -20.82 -18.00 50.15
N LEU A 7 -20.94 -16.92 49.38
CA LEU A 7 -20.82 -15.55 49.88
C LEU A 7 -19.43 -15.22 50.48
N THR A 8 -18.84 -14.19 49.86
CA THR A 8 -18.01 -13.14 50.46
C THR A 8 -16.61 -13.44 50.96
N ASP A 9 -15.80 -12.41 50.66
CA ASP A 9 -14.71 -11.87 51.44
C ASP A 9 -13.31 -12.42 51.15
N ARG A 10 -12.54 -11.59 50.45
CA ARG A 10 -11.32 -11.05 51.04
C ARG A 10 -11.03 -9.69 50.43
N SER A 11 -11.64 -8.70 51.08
CA SER A 11 -11.10 -7.36 51.18
C SER A 11 -9.88 -7.41 52.10
N ASP A 12 -8.82 -6.69 51.71
CA ASP A 12 -7.76 -6.08 52.56
C ASP A 12 -6.67 -5.64 51.56
N HIS A 13 -6.24 -4.38 51.44
CA HIS A 13 -6.21 -3.31 52.41
C HIS A 13 -5.89 -2.02 51.62
N TYR A 14 -6.60 -0.92 51.88
CA TYR A 14 -6.25 0.43 51.45
C TYR A 14 -5.68 1.23 52.64
N LEU A 15 -4.85 2.24 52.30
CA LEU A 15 -4.43 3.43 53.06
C LEU A 15 -3.24 3.31 54.04
N ALA A 16 -2.15 3.98 53.68
CA ALA A 16 -1.58 5.18 54.33
C ALA A 16 -0.38 5.63 53.45
N LEU A 17 -0.09 6.89 53.11
CA LEU A 17 -0.02 8.10 53.92
C LEU A 17 -0.11 9.33 53.01
N SER A 18 -0.96 10.26 53.41
CA SER A 18 -0.96 11.67 53.00
C SER A 18 0.17 12.44 53.70
N GLY A 19 0.93 13.23 52.94
CA GLY A 19 1.90 14.22 53.44
C GLY A 19 1.82 15.54 52.65
N ASN A 20 0.91 16.41 53.11
CA ASN A 20 0.98 17.89 53.15
C ASN A 20 2.30 18.56 52.67
N THR A 21 2.30 19.36 51.60
CA THR A 21 2.05 20.84 51.45
C THR A 21 3.24 21.78 51.70
N ASP A 22 3.48 22.59 50.66
CA ASP A 22 3.99 23.97 50.60
C ASP A 22 5.50 24.26 50.68
N GLY A 23 5.99 25.01 49.68
CA GLY A 23 7.36 25.52 49.60
C GLY A 23 7.84 25.88 48.19
N THR A 24 7.35 27.00 47.64
CA THR A 24 8.06 27.92 46.72
C THR A 24 9.03 27.40 45.63
N GLY A 25 8.69 27.68 44.35
CA GLY A 25 9.70 27.94 43.31
C GLY A 25 9.27 27.60 41.88
N ILE A 26 8.87 28.61 41.09
CA ILE A 26 8.81 28.51 39.60
C ILE A 26 10.22 28.84 39.07
N PRO A 27 10.77 28.11 38.08
CA PRO A 27 10.62 28.56 36.69
C PRO A 27 10.53 27.44 35.62
N SER A 28 9.92 27.80 34.49
CA SER A 28 9.78 27.07 33.22
C SER A 28 11.03 26.32 32.74
N ARG A 29 10.84 25.07 32.25
CA ARG A 29 11.69 24.52 31.18
C ARG A 29 10.94 23.54 30.28
N ALA A 30 10.76 24.00 29.04
CA ALA A 30 10.88 23.24 27.79
C ALA A 30 10.10 21.93 27.62
N GLY A 31 9.06 22.01 26.81
CA GLY A 31 8.98 21.20 25.59
C GLY A 31 9.07 19.68 25.77
N SER A 32 7.96 19.06 26.17
CA SER A 32 7.64 17.73 25.67
C SER A 32 7.25 17.89 24.20
N ARG A 33 8.29 17.89 23.37
CA ARG A 33 8.28 17.98 21.92
C ARG A 33 7.19 17.05 21.36
N PRO A 34 6.37 17.50 20.39
CA PRO A 34 5.40 16.62 19.73
C PRO A 34 6.17 15.43 19.18
N GLU A 35 5.54 14.26 19.19
CA GLU A 35 6.03 13.07 18.49
C GLU A 35 6.57 13.54 17.14
N MET A 36 7.89 13.47 17.00
CA MET A 36 8.50 13.48 15.68
C MET A 36 8.08 12.14 15.09
N HIS A 37 6.85 12.07 14.59
CA HIS A 37 6.57 11.29 13.39
C HIS A 37 7.72 11.67 12.49
N ASN A 38 8.64 10.74 12.32
CA ASN A 38 9.63 10.81 11.27
C ASN A 38 8.81 11.11 10.02
N ALA A 39 8.81 12.38 9.58
CA ALA A 39 8.10 12.78 8.38
C ALA A 39 8.86 12.09 7.27
N GLU A 40 8.49 10.85 7.00
CA GLU A 40 9.03 10.07 5.90
C GLU A 40 8.83 10.96 4.69
N ASN A 41 9.94 11.37 4.07
CA ASN A 41 9.87 12.24 2.92
C ASN A 41 9.16 11.47 1.80
N PHE A 42 8.25 12.10 1.06
CA PHE A 42 7.54 11.41 -0.02
C PHE A 42 8.49 11.00 -1.16
N THR A 43 9.62 11.70 -1.32
CA THR A 43 10.61 11.44 -2.39
C THR A 43 11.08 9.98 -2.47
N PRO A 44 11.66 9.34 -1.43
CA PRO A 44 12.07 7.93 -1.51
C PRO A 44 10.90 6.97 -1.78
N LEU A 45 9.71 7.26 -1.26
CA LEU A 45 8.51 6.46 -1.51
C LEU A 45 8.07 6.58 -2.97
N ARG A 46 8.06 7.79 -3.52
CA ARG A 46 7.76 8.06 -4.94
C ARG A 46 8.69 7.28 -5.87
N GLU A 47 10.00 7.27 -5.58
CA GLU A 47 10.97 6.49 -6.35
C GLU A 47 10.71 4.98 -6.24
N SER A 48 10.37 4.51 -5.04
CA SER A 48 10.00 3.10 -4.80
C SER A 48 8.76 2.71 -5.58
N ILE A 49 7.68 3.51 -5.51
CA ILE A 49 6.44 3.31 -6.27
C ILE A 49 6.75 3.27 -7.77
N ALA A 50 7.50 4.26 -8.28
CA ALA A 50 7.82 4.34 -9.71
C ALA A 50 8.65 3.14 -10.20
N ARG A 51 9.63 2.68 -9.41
CA ARG A 51 10.43 1.49 -9.73
C ARG A 51 9.58 0.23 -9.75
N THR A 52 8.77 0.00 -8.71
CA THR A 52 7.92 -1.18 -8.62
C THR A 52 6.85 -1.20 -9.72
N ALA A 53 6.25 -0.04 -10.03
CA ALA A 53 5.28 0.09 -11.10
C ALA A 53 5.88 -0.22 -12.48
N ARG A 54 7.10 0.25 -12.77
CA ARG A 54 7.81 -0.08 -14.02
C ARG A 54 8.11 -1.57 -14.12
N ALA A 55 8.62 -2.17 -13.05
CA ALA A 55 8.86 -3.61 -13.04
C ALA A 55 7.58 -4.43 -13.26
N LEU A 56 6.43 -3.94 -12.80
CA LEU A 56 5.14 -4.57 -13.07
C LEU A 56 4.72 -4.47 -14.56
N VAL A 57 5.17 -3.44 -15.29
CA VAL A 57 5.01 -3.38 -16.76
C VAL A 57 5.80 -4.50 -17.42
N ASP A 58 7.06 -4.69 -17.03
CA ASP A 58 7.91 -5.77 -17.54
C ASP A 58 7.32 -7.16 -17.23
N ASP A 59 6.84 -7.35 -16.00
CA ASP A 59 6.16 -8.58 -15.57
C ASP A 59 4.90 -8.82 -16.43
N THR A 60 4.11 -7.77 -16.69
CA THR A 60 2.89 -7.84 -17.52
C THR A 60 3.19 -8.20 -18.97
N GLN A 61 4.24 -7.63 -19.56
CA GLN A 61 4.67 -7.98 -20.92
C GLN A 61 5.13 -9.45 -20.97
N SER A 62 5.87 -9.89 -19.96
CA SER A 62 6.32 -11.27 -19.82
C SER A 62 5.14 -12.25 -19.68
N LEU A 63 4.03 -11.85 -19.04
CA LEU A 63 2.80 -12.65 -18.97
C LEU A 63 2.18 -12.86 -20.35
N VAL A 64 2.08 -11.78 -21.15
CA VAL A 64 1.55 -11.85 -22.50
C VAL A 64 2.41 -12.76 -23.36
N SER A 65 3.74 -12.60 -23.31
CA SER A 65 4.67 -13.47 -24.04
C SER A 65 4.64 -14.92 -23.54
N GLY A 66 4.42 -15.18 -22.24
CA GLY A 66 4.30 -16.53 -21.69
C GLY A 66 2.98 -17.23 -22.02
N THR A 67 1.97 -16.48 -22.45
CA THR A 67 0.62 -17.01 -22.64
C THR A 67 0.56 -17.99 -23.81
N GLY A 68 0.09 -19.22 -23.56
CA GLY A 68 -0.15 -20.23 -24.58
C GLY A 68 1.06 -21.08 -24.99
N GLU A 69 2.29 -20.66 -24.67
CA GLU A 69 3.52 -21.37 -25.08
C GLU A 69 4.15 -22.21 -23.95
N ASP A 70 4.35 -21.62 -22.77
CA ASP A 70 5.10 -22.24 -21.68
C ASP A 70 4.39 -22.03 -20.34
N GLN A 71 3.73 -23.08 -19.84
CA GLN A 71 2.97 -23.02 -18.59
C GLN A 71 3.86 -22.80 -17.36
N ALA A 72 5.07 -23.34 -17.35
CA ALA A 72 5.99 -23.17 -16.22
C ALA A 72 6.49 -21.72 -16.18
N ARG A 73 6.86 -21.17 -17.33
CA ARG A 73 7.22 -19.75 -17.46
C ARG A 73 6.04 -18.86 -17.09
N LEU A 74 4.83 -19.13 -17.60
CA LEU A 74 3.64 -18.35 -17.28
C LEU A 74 3.34 -18.36 -15.79
N ALA A 75 3.41 -19.52 -15.12
CA ALA A 75 3.21 -19.64 -13.69
C ALA A 75 4.26 -18.87 -12.88
N SER A 76 5.54 -18.97 -13.28
CA SER A 76 6.63 -18.22 -12.64
C SER A 76 6.43 -16.70 -12.79
N THR A 77 6.10 -16.22 -13.99
CA THR A 77 5.85 -14.80 -14.21
C THR A 77 4.62 -14.31 -13.46
N ALA A 78 3.56 -15.13 -13.37
CA ALA A 78 2.37 -14.80 -12.61
C ALA A 78 2.68 -14.66 -11.12
N HIS A 79 3.49 -15.56 -10.56
CA HIS A 79 3.97 -15.44 -9.18
C HIS A 79 4.73 -14.13 -8.96
N THR A 80 5.72 -13.83 -9.81
CA THR A 80 6.49 -12.58 -9.72
C THR A 80 5.59 -11.35 -9.80
N ALA A 81 4.62 -11.33 -10.71
CA ALA A 81 3.67 -10.22 -10.85
C ALA A 81 2.77 -10.05 -9.60
N VAL A 82 2.38 -11.15 -8.94
CA VAL A 82 1.63 -11.11 -7.66
C VAL A 82 2.47 -10.54 -6.53
N GLU A 83 3.74 -10.95 -6.42
CA GLU A 83 4.67 -10.36 -5.44
C GLU A 83 4.85 -8.86 -5.71
N ARG A 84 4.99 -8.48 -6.98
CA ARG A 84 5.18 -7.09 -7.41
C ARG A 84 3.98 -6.20 -7.11
N ILE A 85 2.75 -6.64 -7.42
CA ILE A 85 1.55 -5.83 -7.12
C ILE A 85 1.32 -5.71 -5.61
N THR A 86 1.68 -6.73 -4.83
CA THR A 86 1.65 -6.67 -3.37
C THR A 86 2.62 -5.62 -2.85
N GLN A 87 3.88 -5.67 -3.32
CA GLN A 87 4.89 -4.66 -2.99
C GLN A 87 4.44 -3.26 -3.40
N LEU A 88 3.85 -3.10 -4.60
CA LEU A 88 3.34 -1.82 -5.10
C LEU A 88 2.26 -1.28 -4.16
N ALA A 89 1.32 -2.13 -3.74
CA ALA A 89 0.26 -1.74 -2.82
C ALA A 89 0.80 -1.28 -1.47
N ASP A 90 1.82 -1.95 -0.91
CA ASP A 90 2.45 -1.52 0.34
C ASP A 90 3.12 -0.15 0.22
N VAL A 91 3.94 0.07 -0.82
CA VAL A 91 4.63 1.36 -0.98
C VAL A 91 3.67 2.49 -1.35
N VAL A 92 2.59 2.21 -2.08
CA VAL A 92 1.53 3.21 -2.37
C VAL A 92 0.77 3.59 -1.09
N LYS A 93 0.44 2.64 -0.21
CA LYS A 93 -0.21 2.95 1.07
C LYS A 93 0.68 3.82 1.96
N GLN A 94 1.97 3.49 2.04
CA GLN A 94 2.96 4.30 2.76
C GLN A 94 3.07 5.71 2.15
N GLY A 95 3.15 5.80 0.82
CA GLY A 95 3.16 7.08 0.10
C GLY A 95 1.93 7.94 0.38
N ALA A 96 0.73 7.34 0.33
CA ALA A 96 -0.51 8.02 0.66
C ALA A 96 -0.55 8.48 2.12
N ALA A 97 -0.08 7.67 3.07
CA ALA A 97 -0.02 8.04 4.48
C ALA A 97 0.89 9.26 4.72
N VAL A 98 2.04 9.32 4.04
CA VAL A 98 2.99 10.44 4.11
C VAL A 98 2.44 11.74 3.55
N ILE A 99 1.71 11.67 2.43
CA ILE A 99 1.02 12.84 1.84
C ILE A 99 0.06 13.47 2.88
N GLY A 100 -0.55 12.63 3.70
CA GLY A 100 -1.39 13.04 4.82
C GLY A 100 -2.74 13.66 4.41
N PRO A 101 -3.61 13.93 5.39
CA PRO A 101 -4.98 14.37 5.16
C PRO A 101 -5.10 15.80 4.57
N GLY A 102 -3.98 16.52 4.42
CA GLY A 102 -3.95 17.84 3.78
C GLY A 102 -4.10 17.80 2.26
N GLN A 103 -3.94 16.63 1.64
CA GLN A 103 -4.10 16.43 0.19
C GLN A 103 -4.93 15.16 -0.09
N PRO A 104 -6.21 15.13 0.34
CA PRO A 104 -7.04 13.93 0.30
C PRO A 104 -7.29 13.42 -1.13
N ASP A 105 -7.44 14.33 -2.10
CA ASP A 105 -7.62 13.98 -3.51
C ASP A 105 -6.41 13.19 -4.06
N THR A 106 -5.20 13.65 -3.76
CA THR A 106 -3.94 12.97 -4.14
C THR A 106 -3.83 11.58 -3.49
N GLN A 107 -4.22 11.45 -2.22
CA GLN A 107 -4.23 10.15 -1.53
C GLN A 107 -5.21 9.18 -2.20
N VAL A 108 -6.44 9.65 -2.49
CA VAL A 108 -7.48 8.85 -3.15
C VAL A 108 -7.05 8.45 -4.55
N GLU A 109 -6.43 9.36 -5.31
CA GLU A 109 -5.94 9.08 -6.66
C GLU A 109 -4.89 7.97 -6.65
N LEU A 110 -3.85 8.05 -5.80
CA LEU A 110 -2.81 7.02 -5.70
C LEU A 110 -3.37 5.64 -5.32
N LEU A 111 -4.24 5.60 -4.31
CA LEU A 111 -4.86 4.36 -3.85
C LEU A 111 -5.78 3.75 -4.92
N THR A 112 -6.53 4.60 -5.61
CA THR A 112 -7.42 4.21 -6.70
C THR A 112 -6.63 3.63 -7.87
N SER A 113 -5.55 4.30 -8.30
CA SER A 113 -4.68 3.77 -9.36
C SER A 113 -4.12 2.39 -9.00
N CYS A 114 -3.64 2.19 -7.78
CA CYS A 114 -3.13 0.88 -7.35
C CYS A 114 -4.21 -0.22 -7.37
N ARG A 115 -5.44 0.11 -6.95
CA ARG A 115 -6.58 -0.82 -7.02
C ARG A 115 -6.90 -1.18 -8.47
N ASP A 116 -6.92 -0.19 -9.35
CA ASP A 116 -7.30 -0.40 -10.75
C ASP A 116 -6.23 -1.21 -11.50
N ILE A 117 -4.94 -1.02 -11.18
CA ILE A 117 -3.84 -1.89 -11.63
C ILE A 117 -4.06 -3.33 -11.14
N SER A 118 -4.39 -3.53 -9.86
CA SER A 118 -4.63 -4.86 -9.28
C SER A 118 -5.78 -5.60 -9.98
N ASN A 119 -6.88 -4.89 -10.24
CA ASN A 119 -8.04 -5.43 -10.94
C ASN A 119 -7.72 -5.81 -12.39
N ALA A 120 -7.01 -4.93 -13.11
CA ALA A 120 -6.60 -5.21 -14.48
C ALA A 120 -5.63 -6.40 -14.55
N LEU A 121 -4.67 -6.49 -13.62
CA LEU A 121 -3.72 -7.60 -13.56
C LEU A 121 -4.41 -8.94 -13.27
N ARG A 122 -5.39 -8.94 -12.37
CA ARG A 122 -6.25 -10.11 -12.13
C ARG A 122 -6.94 -10.56 -13.43
N ASN A 123 -7.44 -9.64 -14.24
CA ASN A 123 -8.08 -9.99 -15.51
C ASN A 123 -7.08 -10.59 -16.51
N VAL A 124 -5.83 -10.10 -16.55
CA VAL A 124 -4.74 -10.75 -17.32
C VAL A 124 -4.62 -12.21 -16.91
N PHE A 125 -4.45 -12.51 -15.62
CA PHE A 125 -4.33 -13.89 -15.14
C PHE A 125 -5.52 -14.77 -15.52
N LEU A 126 -6.75 -14.26 -15.36
CA LEU A 126 -7.96 -14.99 -15.72
C LEU A 126 -7.99 -15.31 -17.22
N SER A 127 -7.68 -14.33 -18.07
CA SER A 127 -7.63 -14.54 -19.52
C SER A 127 -6.49 -15.48 -19.94
N SER A 128 -5.29 -15.33 -19.36
CA SER A 128 -4.12 -16.18 -19.66
C SER A 128 -4.36 -17.64 -19.28
N SER A 129 -5.07 -17.91 -18.17
CA SER A 129 -5.42 -19.27 -17.76
C SER A 129 -6.31 -20.00 -18.77
N LYS A 130 -7.15 -19.26 -19.52
CA LYS A 130 -8.03 -19.81 -20.56
C LYS A 130 -7.27 -20.15 -21.84
N ALA A 131 -6.10 -19.54 -22.07
CA ALA A 131 -5.36 -19.65 -23.33
C ALA A 131 -4.64 -20.99 -23.52
N HIS A 132 -4.44 -21.76 -22.44
CA HIS A 132 -3.70 -23.01 -22.54
C HIS A 132 -4.39 -24.03 -23.48
N GLY A 133 -3.59 -24.62 -24.38
CA GLY A 133 -4.06 -25.62 -25.33
C GLY A 133 -4.94 -25.07 -26.46
N ARG A 134 -5.09 -23.74 -26.55
CA ARG A 134 -5.85 -23.09 -27.63
C ARG A 134 -4.95 -22.71 -28.79
N PRO A 135 -5.47 -22.68 -30.03
CA PRO A 135 -4.71 -22.23 -31.19
C PRO A 135 -4.42 -20.72 -31.08
N SER A 136 -3.31 -20.26 -31.63
CA SER A 136 -2.85 -18.86 -31.54
C SER A 136 -3.80 -17.80 -32.13
N LEU A 137 -4.77 -18.21 -32.96
CA LEU A 137 -5.83 -17.35 -33.50
C LEU A 137 -7.08 -17.29 -32.61
N ASP A 138 -7.08 -17.96 -31.45
CA ASP A 138 -8.20 -17.93 -30.52
C ASP A 138 -8.37 -16.51 -29.93
N PRO A 139 -9.61 -15.96 -29.84
CA PRO A 139 -9.85 -14.61 -29.36
C PRO A 139 -9.36 -14.36 -27.93
N VAL A 140 -9.10 -15.42 -27.14
CA VAL A 140 -8.49 -15.30 -25.81
C VAL A 140 -7.14 -14.56 -25.82
N TYR A 141 -6.35 -14.68 -26.91
CA TYR A 141 -5.05 -14.03 -26.99
C TYR A 141 -5.19 -12.52 -27.15
N ASP A 142 -6.24 -12.06 -27.84
CA ASP A 142 -6.60 -10.65 -27.89
C ASP A 142 -7.17 -10.16 -26.55
N GLU A 143 -7.98 -10.98 -25.84
CA GLU A 143 -8.46 -10.67 -24.48
C GLU A 143 -7.27 -10.45 -23.52
N VAL A 144 -6.28 -11.33 -23.54
CA VAL A 144 -5.04 -11.21 -22.74
C VAL A 144 -4.30 -9.93 -23.07
N ARG A 145 -4.11 -9.63 -24.36
CA ARG A 145 -3.42 -8.41 -24.80
C ARG A 145 -4.18 -7.16 -24.37
N SER A 146 -5.49 -7.13 -24.52
CA SER A 146 -6.34 -6.00 -24.11
C SER A 146 -6.28 -5.77 -22.59
N ASN A 147 -6.38 -6.84 -21.78
CA ASN A 147 -6.24 -6.74 -20.33
C ASN A 147 -4.85 -6.23 -19.93
N ALA A 148 -3.79 -6.69 -20.60
CA ALA A 148 -2.42 -6.23 -20.35
C ALA A 148 -2.24 -4.75 -20.71
N GLN A 149 -2.84 -4.28 -21.81
CA GLN A 149 -2.82 -2.85 -22.16
C GLN A 149 -3.52 -1.99 -21.11
N LEU A 150 -4.60 -2.48 -20.50
CA LEU A 150 -5.25 -1.77 -19.39
C LEU A 150 -4.33 -1.66 -18.17
N VAL A 151 -3.59 -2.72 -17.81
CA VAL A 151 -2.57 -2.66 -16.74
C VAL A 151 -1.53 -1.59 -17.04
N ILE A 152 -0.96 -1.59 -18.24
CA ILE A 152 0.08 -0.65 -18.66
C ILE A 152 -0.45 0.79 -18.66
N SER A 153 -1.69 0.99 -19.13
CA SER A 153 -2.35 2.29 -19.13
C SER A 153 -2.54 2.83 -17.70
N ASN A 154 -3.06 2.01 -16.79
CA ASN A 154 -3.26 2.37 -15.39
C ASN A 154 -1.92 2.68 -14.68
N ILE A 155 -0.86 1.93 -14.99
CA ILE A 155 0.51 2.24 -14.51
C ILE A 155 1.00 3.57 -15.06
N GLY A 156 0.76 3.85 -16.35
CA GLY A 156 1.09 5.13 -16.98
C GLY A 156 0.43 6.31 -16.28
N GLN A 157 -0.85 6.17 -15.92
CA GLN A 157 -1.60 7.16 -15.15
C GLN A 157 -1.00 7.36 -13.75
N LEU A 158 -0.72 6.28 -13.01
CA LEU A 158 -0.06 6.36 -11.70
C LEU A 158 1.27 7.12 -11.79
N LEU A 159 2.11 6.80 -12.78
CA LEU A 159 3.39 7.48 -12.99
C LEU A 159 3.22 8.96 -13.34
N GLN A 160 2.12 9.34 -13.99
CA GLN A 160 1.79 10.73 -14.24
C GLN A 160 1.40 11.46 -12.96
N THR A 161 0.55 10.86 -12.11
CA THR A 161 0.19 11.40 -10.79
C THR A 161 1.44 11.64 -9.94
N LEU A 162 2.38 10.70 -9.89
CA LEU A 162 3.65 10.88 -9.16
C LEU A 162 4.48 12.06 -9.66
N ARG A 163 4.47 12.33 -10.97
CA ARG A 163 5.14 13.51 -11.54
C ARG A 163 4.44 14.80 -11.14
N SER A 164 3.11 14.82 -11.16
CA SER A 164 2.35 16.00 -10.73
C SER A 164 2.64 16.35 -9.27
N ILE A 165 2.71 15.35 -8.38
CA ILE A 165 3.08 15.55 -6.97
C ILE A 165 4.49 16.17 -6.86
N GLU A 166 5.46 15.65 -7.62
CA GLU A 166 6.82 16.22 -7.67
C GLU A 166 6.84 17.69 -8.08
N GLU A 167 6.06 18.05 -9.10
CA GLU A 167 5.98 19.41 -9.59
C GLU A 167 5.38 20.37 -8.55
N ASP A 168 4.36 19.93 -7.81
CA ASP A 168 3.73 20.70 -6.76
C ASP A 168 4.66 20.89 -5.55
N GLU A 169 5.38 19.85 -5.11
CA GLU A 169 6.43 19.95 -4.09
C GLU A 169 7.49 20.99 -4.50
N ARG A 170 7.96 20.97 -5.75
CA ARG A 170 8.95 21.92 -6.28
C ARG A 170 8.41 23.34 -6.42
N ARG A 171 7.12 23.54 -6.60
CA ARG A 171 6.49 24.88 -6.64
C ARG A 171 6.33 25.45 -5.24
N GLY A 172 5.93 24.62 -4.27
CA GLY A 172 5.82 25.00 -2.86
C GLY A 172 7.14 25.45 -2.25
N ILE A 173 8.26 24.79 -2.59
CA ILE A 173 9.61 25.18 -2.11
C ILE A 173 10.08 26.53 -2.69
N ARG A 174 9.52 26.95 -3.82
CA ARG A 174 9.91 28.20 -4.52
C ARG A 174 8.98 29.40 -4.22
N SER A 175 7.91 29.19 -3.46
CA SER A 175 6.89 30.20 -3.15
C SER A 175 7.10 30.85 -1.79
#